data_AF-A0A843BH71-F1
#
_entry.id   AF-A0A843BH71-F1
#
_cell.length_a   1.000
_cell.length_b   1.000
_cell.length_c   1.000
_cell.angle_alpha   90.00
_cell.angle_beta   90.00
_cell.angle_gamma   90.00
#
_symmetry.space_group_name_H-M   'P 1'
#
loop_
_entity.id
_entity.type
_entity.pdbx_description
1 polymer ?
#
loop_
_entity_poly.entity_id
_entity_poly.type
_entity_poly.pdbx_seq_one_letter_code
_entity_poly.pdbx_strand_id
1 'polypeptide(L)'
;MRRRHIRVSSDPDGLALSKVEILAFCDRVLKKWAEDPSKNAQNILAMNAVRASVAWTDEETLKAVWGEITRWMYELMYENAMARASKEGAKWPGTLKGARPKGRRR
;
A
#
# COMPACT_ATOMS: atom_id res chain seq x y z
N MET A 1 -39.50 0.57 -5.31
CA MET A 1 -38.25 0.23 -4.61
C MET A 1 -37.06 0.79 -5.40
N ARG A 2 -36.34 1.80 -4.89
CA ARG A 2 -35.14 2.36 -5.56
C ARG A 2 -33.90 1.65 -5.03
N ARG A 3 -33.15 0.97 -5.92
CA ARG A 3 -31.85 0.37 -5.57
C ARG A 3 -30.89 1.52 -5.21
N ARG A 4 -30.47 1.59 -3.95
CA ARG A 4 -29.36 2.46 -3.54
C ARG A 4 -28.11 1.92 -4.21
N HIS A 5 -27.58 2.66 -5.18
CA HIS A 5 -26.22 2.45 -5.66
C HIS A 5 -25.28 2.82 -4.52
N ILE A 6 -24.75 1.82 -3.82
CA ILE A 6 -23.62 2.03 -2.91
C ILE A 6 -22.45 2.38 -3.83
N ARG A 7 -22.16 3.67 -3.98
CA ARG A 7 -20.88 4.12 -4.52
C ARG A 7 -19.85 3.80 -3.44
N VAL A 8 -19.16 2.67 -3.58
CA VAL A 8 -17.90 2.46 -2.87
C VAL A 8 -16.94 3.48 -3.49
N SER A 9 -16.82 4.65 -2.88
CA SER A 9 -15.71 5.55 -3.18
C SER A 9 -14.47 4.86 -2.64
N SER A 10 -13.69 4.24 -3.53
CA SER A 10 -12.29 3.97 -3.25
C SER A 10 -11.60 5.33 -3.22
N ASP A 11 -11.79 6.08 -2.14
CA ASP A 11 -11.13 7.35 -1.90
C ASP A 11 -9.64 7.04 -1.67
N PRO A 12 -8.77 7.24 -2.68
CA PRO A 12 -7.36 6.95 -2.53
C PRO A 12 -6.69 7.94 -1.57
N ASP A 13 -7.35 9.07 -1.27
CA ASP A 13 -6.90 10.08 -0.33
C ASP A 13 -7.39 9.79 1.10
N GLY A 14 -8.29 8.80 1.26
CA GLY A 14 -8.81 8.30 2.53
C GLY A 14 -7.89 7.31 3.25
N LEU A 15 -6.67 7.08 2.75
CA LEU A 15 -5.64 6.40 3.53
C LEU A 15 -5.22 7.31 4.69
N ALA A 16 -5.87 7.12 5.84
CA ALA A 16 -5.43 7.67 7.11
C ALA A 16 -4.14 6.96 7.56
N LEU A 17 -3.03 7.22 6.87
CA LEU A 17 -1.70 6.77 7.25
C LEU A 17 -1.07 7.86 8.12
N SER A 18 -1.08 7.64 9.43
CA SER A 18 -0.36 8.49 10.36
C SER A 18 1.11 8.10 10.42
N LYS A 19 1.97 9.08 10.69
CA LYS A 19 3.40 8.86 10.96
C LYS A 19 3.63 7.78 12.04
N VAL A 20 2.77 7.77 13.06
CA VAL A 20 2.82 6.79 14.15
C VAL A 20 2.59 5.36 13.65
N GLU A 21 1.63 5.14 12.76
CA GLU A 21 1.35 3.81 12.21
C GLU A 21 2.48 3.29 11.32
N ILE A 22 3.12 4.17 10.54
CA ILE A 22 4.28 3.82 9.72
C ILE A 22 5.47 3.45 10.61
N LEU A 23 5.75 4.22 11.65
CA LEU A 23 6.80 3.89 12.62
C LEU A 23 6.52 2.56 13.33
N ALA A 24 5.27 2.34 13.76
CA ALA A 24 4.86 1.08 14.36
C ALA A 24 5.00 -0.11 13.40
N PHE A 25 4.77 0.09 12.10
CA PHE A 25 5.06 -0.91 11.09
C PHE A 25 6.56 -1.22 11.00
N CYS A 26 7.41 -0.20 10.91
CA CYS A 26 8.87 -0.38 10.93
C CYS A 26 9.32 -1.17 12.17
N ASP A 27 8.81 -0.81 13.35
CA ASP A 27 9.15 -1.47 14.62
C ASP A 27 8.74 -2.95 14.63
N ARG A 28 7.56 -3.29 14.10
CA ARG A 28 7.13 -4.70 13.97
C ARG A 28 8.03 -5.50 13.04
N VAL A 29 8.45 -4.91 11.91
CA VAL A 29 9.35 -5.59 10.95
C VAL A 29 10.74 -5.77 11.56
N LEU A 30 11.28 -4.76 12.23
CA LEU A 30 12.56 -4.86 12.94
C LEU A 30 12.52 -5.94 14.02
N LYS A 31 11.45 -5.98 14.82
CA LYS A 31 11.26 -7.02 15.84
C LYS A 31 11.29 -8.42 15.24
N LYS A 32 10.57 -8.63 14.13
CA LYS A 32 10.55 -9.91 13.42
C LYS A 32 11.95 -10.32 12.93
N TRP A 33 12.69 -9.39 12.33
CA TRP A 33 14.01 -9.71 11.78
C TRP A 33 15.10 -9.86 12.84
N ALA A 34 14.93 -9.22 14.00
CA ALA A 34 15.82 -9.38 15.15
C ALA A 34 15.80 -10.79 15.76
N GLU A 35 14.83 -11.65 15.40
CA GLU A 35 14.81 -13.07 15.81
C GLU A 35 15.97 -13.88 15.19
N ASP A 36 16.45 -13.48 14.00
CA ASP A 36 17.67 -14.03 13.37
C ASP A 36 18.46 -12.89 12.71
N PRO A 37 19.24 -12.12 13.49
CA PRO A 37 19.91 -10.93 13.01
C PRO A 37 21.06 -11.27 12.05
N SER A 38 21.62 -12.47 12.16
CA SER A 38 22.71 -12.93 11.28
C SER A 38 22.25 -13.05 9.82
N LYS A 39 21.04 -13.58 9.60
CA LYS A 39 20.45 -13.69 8.26
C LYS A 39 19.83 -12.40 7.76
N ASN A 40 19.46 -11.49 8.66
CA ASN A 40 18.72 -10.27 8.34
C ASN A 40 19.53 -8.98 8.51
N ALA A 41 20.84 -9.04 8.71
CA ALA A 41 21.65 -7.86 9.05
C ALA A 41 21.45 -6.69 8.09
N GLN A 42 21.49 -6.95 6.78
CA GLN A 42 21.27 -5.91 5.75
C GLN A 42 19.82 -5.39 5.75
N ASN A 43 18.84 -6.27 5.94
CA ASN A 43 17.43 -5.92 6.01
C ASN A 43 17.13 -5.03 7.23
N ILE A 44 17.72 -5.37 8.38
CA ILE A 44 17.62 -4.58 9.62
C ILE A 44 18.23 -3.20 9.43
N LEU A 45 19.43 -3.12 8.82
CA LEU A 45 20.07 -1.85 8.51
C LEU A 45 19.19 -0.98 7.61
N ALA A 46 18.67 -1.55 6.53
CA ALA A 46 17.79 -0.83 5.59
C ALA A 46 16.49 -0.38 6.27
N MET A 47 15.85 -1.21 7.09
CA MET A 47 14.62 -0.84 7.78
C MET A 47 14.85 0.23 8.86
N ASN A 48 15.99 0.21 9.54
CA ASN A 48 16.35 1.31 10.44
C ASN A 48 16.50 2.63 9.69
N ALA A 49 17.07 2.63 8.48
CA ALA A 49 17.15 3.82 7.64
C ALA A 49 15.76 4.31 7.20
N VAL A 50 14.86 3.40 6.79
CA VAL A 50 13.46 3.74 6.47
C VAL A 50 12.74 4.32 7.69
N ARG A 51 12.89 3.70 8.85
CA ARG A 51 12.31 4.19 10.11
C ARG A 51 12.80 5.60 10.44
N ALA A 52 14.11 5.85 10.29
CA ALA A 52 14.71 7.15 10.55
C ALA A 52 14.21 8.22 9.56
N SER A 53 14.08 7.90 8.27
CA SER A 53 13.56 8.84 7.28
C SER A 53 12.11 9.23 7.58
N VAL A 54 11.27 8.26 7.97
CA VAL A 54 9.89 8.50 8.43
C VAL A 54 9.88 9.39 9.69
N ALA A 55 10.76 9.11 10.66
CA ALA A 55 10.85 9.90 11.89
C ALA A 55 11.26 11.36 11.64
N TRP A 56 12.12 11.62 10.66
CA TRP A 56 12.58 12.98 10.33
C TRP A 56 11.71 13.75 9.35
N THR A 57 10.91 13.07 8.54
CA THR A 57 10.02 13.74 7.58
C THR A 57 8.80 14.33 8.31
N ASP A 58 8.38 15.53 7.93
CA ASP A 58 7.16 16.15 8.44
C ASP A 58 5.91 15.40 7.94
N GLU A 59 4.78 15.60 8.61
CA GLU A 59 3.59 14.79 8.37
C GLU A 59 2.96 15.01 6.99
N GLU A 60 3.03 16.24 6.44
CA GLU A 60 2.45 16.57 5.14
C GLU A 60 3.28 15.94 4.00
N THR A 61 4.59 16.13 4.04
CA THR A 61 5.52 15.51 3.09
C THR A 61 5.43 13.99 3.15
N LEU A 62 5.36 13.43 4.37
CA LEU A 62 5.25 11.98 4.55
C LEU A 62 3.95 11.45 3.94
N LYS A 63 2.82 12.11 4.17
CA LYS A 63 1.53 11.73 3.57
C LYS A 63 1.58 11.77 2.05
N ALA A 64 2.18 12.79 1.46
CA ALA A 64 2.31 12.90 0.01
C ALA A 64 3.14 11.74 -0.58
N VAL A 65 4.32 11.47 -0.02
CA VAL A 65 5.21 10.40 -0.50
C VAL A 65 4.57 9.02 -0.32
N TRP A 66 4.04 8.73 0.86
CA TRP A 66 3.40 7.44 1.13
C TRP A 66 2.10 7.26 0.34
N GLY A 67 1.37 8.33 0.03
CA GLY A 67 0.23 8.30 -0.88
C GLY A 67 0.62 7.81 -2.27
N GLU A 68 1.73 8.29 -2.82
CA GLU A 68 2.22 7.84 -4.14
C GLU A 68 2.69 6.37 -4.10
N ILE A 69 3.42 5.96 -3.05
CA ILE A 69 3.88 4.57 -2.89
C ILE A 69 2.67 3.63 -2.79
N THR A 70 1.69 3.96 -1.95
CA THR A 70 0.49 3.13 -1.75
C THR A 70 -0.36 3.04 -3.01
N ARG A 71 -0.58 4.15 -3.71
CA ARG A 71 -1.29 4.16 -5.00
C ARG A 71 -0.62 3.22 -6.01
N TRP A 72 0.70 3.34 -6.19
CA TRP A 72 1.45 2.47 -7.09
C TRP A 72 1.35 1.00 -6.68
N MET A 73 1.46 0.67 -5.39
CA MET A 73 1.27 -0.70 -4.92
C MET A 73 -0.13 -1.25 -5.21
N TYR A 74 -1.19 -0.45 -5.04
CA TYR A 74 -2.55 -0.85 -5.38
C TYR A 74 -2.73 -1.12 -6.88
N GLU A 75 -2.17 -0.25 -7.72
CA GLU A 75 -2.17 -0.44 -9.18
C GLU A 75 -1.47 -1.74 -9.56
N LEU A 76 -0.27 -1.98 -9.02
CA LEU A 76 0.50 -3.19 -9.26
C LEU A 76 -0.25 -4.46 -8.81
N MET A 77 -0.87 -4.44 -7.62
CA MET A 77 -1.67 -5.56 -7.12
C MET A 77 -2.89 -5.82 -8.00
N TYR A 78 -3.58 -4.76 -8.44
CA TYR A 78 -4.72 -4.86 -9.34
C TYR A 78 -4.32 -5.49 -10.68
N GLU A 79 -3.25 -5.01 -11.29
CA GLU A 79 -2.73 -5.53 -12.56
C GLU A 79 -2.32 -7.00 -12.45
N ASN A 80 -1.60 -7.36 -11.39
CA ASN A 80 -1.21 -8.74 -11.11
C ASN A 80 -2.42 -9.66 -10.92
N ALA A 81 -3.44 -9.20 -10.19
CA ALA A 81 -4.66 -9.96 -9.97
C ALA A 81 -5.44 -10.18 -11.28
N MET A 82 -5.58 -9.14 -12.10
CA MET A 82 -6.24 -9.22 -13.41
C MET A 82 -5.49 -10.15 -14.38
N ALA A 83 -4.16 -10.07 -14.42
CA ALA A 83 -3.34 -10.92 -15.27
C ALA A 83 -3.48 -12.41 -14.89
N ARG A 84 -3.48 -12.73 -13.58
CA ARG A 84 -3.70 -14.10 -13.10
C ARG A 84 -5.09 -14.61 -13.45
N ALA A 85 -6.12 -13.80 -13.21
CA ALA A 85 -7.49 -14.17 -13.48
C ALA A 85 -7.76 -14.41 -14.97
N SER A 86 -7.11 -13.65 -15.85
CA SER A 86 -7.16 -13.89 -17.30
C SER A 86 -6.49 -15.21 -17.70
N LYS A 87 -5.40 -15.61 -17.02
CA LYS A 87 -4.74 -16.90 -17.26
C LYS A 87 -5.56 -18.07 -16.71
N GLU A 88 -6.24 -17.87 -15.59
CA GLU A 88 -7.02 -18.90 -14.88
C GLU A 88 -8.49 -18.99 -15.37
N GLY A 89 -8.87 -18.20 -16.38
CA GLY A 89 -10.23 -18.22 -16.96
C GLY A 89 -11.33 -17.72 -16.04
N ALA A 90 -10.98 -16.98 -14.98
CA ALA A 90 -11.93 -16.51 -13.98
C ALA A 90 -12.84 -15.41 -14.53
N LYS A 91 -14.12 -15.38 -14.10
CA LYS A 91 -15.15 -14.44 -14.61
C LYS A 91 -15.23 -13.11 -13.84
N TRP A 92 -14.65 -13.03 -12.65
CA TRP A 92 -14.65 -11.82 -11.81
C TRP A 92 -13.81 -10.62 -12.32
N PRO A 93 -12.83 -10.75 -13.25
CA PRO A 93 -12.18 -9.59 -13.86
C PRO A 93 -13.16 -8.63 -14.54
N GLY A 94 -14.25 -9.16 -15.10
CA GLY A 94 -15.32 -8.35 -15.69
C GLY A 94 -16.08 -7.51 -14.67
N THR A 95 -16.24 -8.01 -13.43
CA THR A 95 -16.96 -7.29 -12.35
C THR A 95 -16.10 -6.24 -11.66
N LEU A 96 -14.77 -6.33 -11.74
CA LEU A 96 -13.83 -5.36 -11.13
C LEU A 96 -13.37 -4.23 -12.06
N LYS A 97 -13.84 -4.17 -13.32
CA LYS A 97 -13.51 -3.06 -14.23
C LYS A 97 -13.87 -1.68 -13.66
N GLY A 98 -14.92 -1.60 -12.82
CA GLY A 98 -15.34 -0.36 -12.14
C GLY A 98 -14.51 0.00 -10.91
N ALA A 99 -13.72 -0.94 -10.36
CA ALA A 99 -12.90 -0.77 -9.18
C ALA A 99 -11.41 -0.49 -9.50
N ARG A 100 -11.09 -0.26 -10.78
CA ARG A 100 -9.74 0.12 -11.20
C ARG A 100 -9.32 1.39 -10.46
N PRO A 101 -8.14 1.41 -9.81
CA PRO A 101 -7.58 2.63 -9.25
C PRO A 101 -7.49 3.66 -10.37
N LYS A 102 -8.15 4.81 -10.22
CA LYS A 102 -8.01 5.91 -11.16
C LYS A 102 -6.77 6.68 -10.78
N GLY A 103 -5.62 6.30 -11.33
CA GLY A 103 -4.44 7.15 -11.31
C GLY A 103 -4.80 8.52 -11.90
N ARG A 104 -4.51 9.59 -11.15
CA ARG A 104 -4.63 10.95 -11.66
C ARG A 104 -3.56 11.07 -12.76
N ARG A 105 -3.96 10.90 -14.03
CA ARG A 105 -3.08 11.19 -15.17
C ARG A 105 -2.58 12.63 -14.97
N ARG A 106 -1.27 12.77 -14.75
CA ARG A 106 -0.58 14.04 -14.97
C ARG A 106 -0.60 14.34 -16.46
#